data_AF-A0A2V9U3W5-F1
#
_entry.id   AF-A0A2V9U3W5-F1
#
_cell.length_a   1.000
_cell.length_b   1.000
_cell.length_c   1.000
_cell.angle_alpha   90.00
_cell.angle_beta   90.00
_cell.angle_gamma   90.00
#
_symmetry.space_group_name_H-M   'P 1'
#
loop_
_entity.id
_entity.type
_entity.pdbx_description
1 polymer ?
#
loop_
_entity_poly.entity_id
_entity_poly.type
_entity_poly.pdbx_seq_one_letter_code
_entity_poly.pdbx_strand_id
1 'polypeptide(L)'
;AAGEGEHRIALKYEATGVNLVMAAPRGSACDVVVLQDGKPLTPSQKTMDTRFRTANGSEESYIRVQPARMYALVNNPEFEKHTLELRCPAGVTAFAFTFTSCVDPSRTATAATVDSR
;
A
#
# COMPACT_ATOMS: atom_id res chain seq x y z
N ALA A 1 19.17 -10.10 -4.23
CA ALA A 1 18.83 -9.61 -2.88
C ALA A 1 19.29 -8.16 -2.79
N ALA A 2 18.48 -7.25 -2.23
CA ALA A 2 18.90 -5.87 -2.02
C ALA A 2 19.90 -5.78 -0.85
N GLY A 3 20.91 -4.92 -0.95
CA GLY A 3 22.01 -4.75 0.01
C GLY A 3 21.60 -4.02 1.31
N GLU A 4 22.58 -3.43 2.01
CA GLU A 4 22.29 -2.54 3.15
C GLU A 4 21.75 -1.17 2.68
N GLY A 5 20.95 -0.51 3.53
CA GLY A 5 20.31 0.79 3.23
C GLY A 5 18.79 0.73 3.03
N GLU A 6 18.17 1.90 2.86
CA GLU A 6 16.75 2.03 2.49
C GLU A 6 16.60 1.80 0.98
N HIS A 7 15.77 0.84 0.60
CA HIS A 7 15.51 0.48 -0.79
C HIS A 7 14.19 1.07 -1.25
N ARG A 8 14.10 1.46 -2.53
CA ARG A 8 12.89 2.02 -3.11
C ARG A 8 12.39 1.15 -4.27
N ILE A 9 11.10 0.84 -4.26
CA ILE A 9 10.38 0.30 -5.41
C ILE A 9 9.36 1.35 -5.84
N ALA A 10 9.37 1.74 -7.11
CA ALA A 10 8.40 2.67 -7.68
C ALA A 10 7.70 2.02 -8.88
N LEU A 11 6.38 2.13 -8.94
CA LEU A 11 5.55 1.46 -9.95
C LEU A 11 4.41 2.39 -10.38
N LYS A 12 4.33 2.66 -11.68
CA LYS A 12 3.12 3.23 -12.28
C LYS A 12 2.12 2.09 -12.51
N TYR A 13 0.86 2.29 -12.12
CA TYR A 13 -0.19 1.30 -12.32
C TYR A 13 -1.52 1.98 -12.67
N GLU A 14 -2.44 1.18 -13.19
CA GLU A 14 -3.82 1.56 -13.50
C GLU A 14 -4.75 0.45 -12.99
N ALA A 15 -5.33 0.65 -11.81
CA ALA A 15 -6.09 -0.36 -11.07
C ALA A 15 -6.88 0.26 -9.91
N THR A 16 -7.85 -0.46 -9.35
CA THR A 16 -8.49 -0.10 -8.08
C THR A 16 -7.65 -0.55 -6.89
N GLY A 17 -6.94 -1.68 -7.00
CA GLY A 17 -6.13 -2.18 -5.88
C GLY A 17 -4.80 -2.76 -6.33
N VAL A 18 -3.83 -2.71 -5.42
CA VAL A 18 -2.48 -3.24 -5.61
C VAL A 18 -2.14 -4.14 -4.44
N ASN A 19 -1.60 -5.32 -4.72
CA ASN A 19 -1.05 -6.22 -3.73
C ASN A 19 0.39 -6.56 -4.08
N LEU A 20 1.16 -6.97 -3.08
CA LEU A 20 2.52 -7.47 -3.28
C LEU A 20 2.76 -8.68 -2.39
N VAL A 21 3.29 -9.75 -3.00
CA VAL A 21 3.81 -10.89 -2.25
C VAL A 21 5.14 -10.50 -1.64
N MET A 22 5.22 -10.55 -0.31
CA MET A 22 6.42 -10.18 0.45
C MET A 22 6.72 -11.18 1.57
N ALA A 23 7.97 -11.20 2.02
CA ALA A 23 8.41 -11.96 3.19
C ALA A 23 9.54 -11.20 3.92
N ALA A 24 9.66 -11.45 5.24
CA ALA A 24 10.82 -11.05 6.04
C ALA A 24 11.58 -12.31 6.51
N PRO A 25 12.41 -12.93 5.65
CA PRO A 25 12.97 -14.28 5.88
C PRO A 25 13.90 -14.40 7.09
N ARG A 26 14.44 -13.28 7.61
CA ARG A 26 15.33 -13.28 8.78
C ARG A 26 14.59 -13.21 10.12
N GLY A 27 13.26 -13.32 10.11
CA GLY A 27 12.44 -13.49 11.31
C GLY A 27 12.05 -12.19 12.04
N SER A 28 12.77 -11.09 11.85
CA SER A 28 12.36 -9.77 12.30
C SER A 28 11.33 -9.18 11.34
N ALA A 29 10.17 -8.80 11.87
CA ALA A 29 9.16 -8.10 11.07
C ALA A 29 9.68 -6.73 10.61
N CYS A 30 9.36 -6.37 9.37
CA CYS A 30 9.81 -5.15 8.72
C CYS A 30 8.63 -4.22 8.45
N ASP A 31 8.82 -2.92 8.68
CA ASP A 31 7.82 -1.92 8.31
C ASP A 31 8.18 -1.35 6.93
N VAL A 32 7.35 -1.65 5.93
CA VAL A 32 7.46 -1.09 4.59
C VAL A 32 6.59 0.14 4.51
N VAL A 33 7.18 1.32 4.25
CA VAL A 33 6.41 2.55 4.05
C VAL A 33 5.78 2.52 2.68
N VAL A 34 4.50 2.90 2.61
CA VAL A 34 3.70 2.90 1.39
C VAL A 34 3.27 4.31 1.09
N LEU A 35 3.57 4.80 -0.11
CA LEU A 35 3.13 6.10 -0.59
C LEU A 35 2.42 5.93 -1.94
N GLN A 36 1.36 6.71 -2.17
CA GLN A 36 0.74 6.86 -3.47
C GLN A 36 0.85 8.32 -3.89
N ASP A 37 1.34 8.55 -5.11
CA ASP A 37 1.57 9.88 -5.68
C ASP A 37 2.39 10.80 -4.75
N GLY A 38 3.37 10.19 -4.08
CA GLY A 38 4.29 10.87 -3.16
C GLY A 38 3.73 11.18 -1.77
N LYS A 39 2.50 10.73 -1.46
CA LYS A 39 1.83 10.98 -0.17
C LYS A 39 1.53 9.69 0.58
N PRO A 40 1.46 9.72 1.92
CA PRO A 40 0.86 8.63 2.68
C PRO A 40 -0.54 8.30 2.17
N LEU A 41 -0.93 7.03 2.30
CA LEU A 41 -2.29 6.61 2.01
C LEU A 41 -3.27 7.35 2.90
N THR A 42 -4.48 7.54 2.39
CA THR A 42 -5.59 8.07 3.17
C THR A 42 -6.44 6.93 3.76
N PRO A 43 -7.34 7.22 4.71
CA PRO A 43 -8.28 6.22 5.22
C PRO A 43 -9.17 5.58 4.14
N SER A 44 -9.44 6.25 3.02
CA SER A 44 -10.24 5.68 1.92
C SER A 44 -9.46 4.71 1.04
N GLN A 45 -8.12 4.81 1.03
CA GLN A 45 -7.21 3.94 0.26
C GLN A 45 -6.69 2.75 1.07
N LYS A 46 -6.91 2.76 2.39
CA LYS A 46 -6.36 1.76 3.30
C LYS A 46 -6.88 0.35 3.00
N THR A 47 -6.05 -0.62 3.34
CA THR A 47 -6.38 -2.05 3.29
C THR A 47 -6.43 -2.62 4.69
N MET A 48 -6.69 -3.93 4.81
CA MET A 48 -6.55 -4.66 6.08
C MET A 48 -5.11 -4.72 6.60
N ASP A 49 -4.12 -4.49 5.73
CA ASP A 49 -2.70 -4.56 6.06
C ASP A 49 -2.09 -3.18 6.36
N THR A 50 -2.77 -2.10 5.97
CA THR A 50 -2.32 -0.72 6.18
C THR A 50 -2.38 -0.35 7.66
N ARG A 51 -1.28 0.22 8.15
CA ARG A 51 -1.17 0.87 9.45
C ARG A 51 -0.74 2.31 9.26
N PHE A 52 -1.10 3.16 10.22
CA PHE A 52 -0.71 4.56 10.25
C PHE A 52 0.10 4.85 11.51
N ARG A 53 1.08 5.76 11.39
CA ARG A 53 1.84 6.30 12.52
C ARG A 53 2.22 7.75 12.27
N THR A 54 2.57 8.47 13.32
CA THR A 54 3.25 9.75 13.20
C THR A 54 4.76 9.54 13.29
N ALA A 55 5.50 9.98 12.28
CA ALA A 55 6.96 9.92 12.24
C ALA A 55 7.49 11.29 11.78
N ASN A 56 8.49 11.83 12.50
CA ASN A 56 9.09 13.14 12.19
C ASN A 56 8.09 14.29 12.02
N GLY A 57 6.99 14.27 12.79
CA GLY A 57 5.93 15.29 12.73
C GLY A 57 4.94 15.14 11.58
N SER A 58 5.04 14.08 10.77
CA SER A 58 4.15 13.80 9.64
C SER A 58 3.47 12.44 9.79
N GLU A 59 2.27 12.29 9.21
CA GLU A 59 1.60 10.98 9.12
C GLU A 59 2.32 10.08 8.10
N GLU A 60 2.38 8.79 8.37
CA GLU A 60 3.01 7.79 7.52
C GLU A 60 2.16 6.51 7.49
N SER A 61 1.86 6.03 6.29
CA SER A 61 1.26 4.72 6.06
C SER A 61 2.31 3.65 5.84
N TYR A 62 2.18 2.52 6.50
CA TYR A 62 3.13 1.41 6.41
C TYR A 62 2.44 0.06 6.52
N ILE A 63 3.14 -0.99 6.10
CA ILE A 63 2.73 -2.38 6.21
C ILE A 63 3.76 -3.16 7.01
N ARG A 64 3.29 -3.92 8.01
CA ARG A 64 4.10 -4.81 8.83
C ARG A 64 4.26 -6.15 8.12
N VAL A 65 5.41 -6.38 7.50
CA VAL A 65 5.75 -7.62 6.78
C VAL A 65 6.43 -8.60 7.74
N GLN A 66 5.88 -9.81 7.86
CA GLN A 66 6.51 -10.89 8.63
C GLN A 66 6.39 -12.25 7.92
N PRO A 67 5.26 -12.98 7.95
CA PRO A 67 5.17 -14.23 7.20
C PRO A 67 5.18 -13.95 5.69
N ALA A 68 5.68 -14.92 4.92
CA ALA A 68 5.57 -14.91 3.47
C ALA A 68 4.09 -15.02 3.08
N ARG A 69 3.52 -13.96 2.50
CA ARG A 69 2.14 -13.95 1.98
C ARG A 69 1.93 -12.78 1.02
N MET A 70 0.74 -12.72 0.43
CA MET A 70 0.26 -11.53 -0.26
C MET A 70 -0.19 -10.48 0.76
N TYR A 71 0.32 -9.25 0.61
CA TYR A 71 -0.08 -8.08 1.38
C TYR A 71 -0.85 -7.11 0.48
N ALA A 72 -1.99 -6.62 0.96
CA ALA A 72 -2.78 -5.62 0.26
C ALA A 72 -2.18 -4.23 0.50
N LEU A 73 -1.70 -3.59 -0.56
CA LEU A 73 -0.98 -2.31 -0.45
C LEU A 73 -1.92 -1.11 -0.52
N VAL A 74 -2.83 -1.14 -1.49
CA VAL A 74 -3.71 -0.01 -1.82
C VAL A 74 -5.09 -0.54 -2.23
N ASN A 75 -6.14 0.18 -1.86
CA ASN A 75 -7.54 -0.08 -2.23
C ASN A 75 -8.25 1.25 -2.57
N ASN A 76 -8.00 1.78 -3.76
CA ASN A 76 -8.63 2.98 -4.29
C ASN A 76 -10.14 2.77 -4.52
N PRO A 77 -10.96 3.82 -4.35
CA PRO A 77 -12.40 3.76 -4.64
C PRO A 77 -12.69 3.60 -6.13
N GLU A 78 -11.84 4.17 -7.00
CA GLU A 78 -12.05 4.25 -8.44
C GLU A 78 -10.90 3.59 -9.21
N PHE A 79 -11.17 3.23 -10.47
CA PHE A 79 -10.17 2.69 -11.40
C PHE A 79 -9.37 3.84 -12.03
N GLU A 80 -8.16 4.08 -11.53
CA GLU A 80 -7.36 5.26 -11.87
C GLU A 80 -5.87 4.95 -12.01
N LYS A 81 -5.13 5.89 -12.63
CA LYS A 81 -3.67 5.82 -12.79
C LYS A 81 -2.97 6.49 -11.62
N HIS A 82 -2.04 5.78 -10.99
CA HIS A 82 -1.23 6.31 -9.90
C HIS A 82 0.22 5.85 -9.98
N THR A 83 1.05 6.47 -9.16
CA THR A 83 2.39 5.99 -8.84
C THR A 83 2.45 5.48 -7.41
N LEU A 84 2.72 4.18 -7.26
CA LEU A 84 3.03 3.56 -5.98
C LEU A 84 4.53 3.69 -5.69
N GLU A 85 4.89 4.07 -4.47
CA GLU A 85 6.24 4.01 -3.93
C GLU A 85 6.25 3.18 -2.65
N LEU A 86 7.19 2.23 -2.58
CA LEU A 86 7.50 1.48 -1.37
C LEU A 86 8.91 1.84 -0.91
N ARG A 87 9.05 2.20 0.37
CA ARG A 87 10.35 2.31 1.03
C ARG A 87 10.54 1.10 1.93
N CYS A 88 11.51 0.29 1.56
CA CYS A 88 11.75 -1.02 2.12
C CYS A 88 13.04 -0.97 2.96
N PRO A 89 12.99 -1.29 4.26
CA PRO A 89 14.21 -1.54 5.00
C PRO A 89 14.92 -2.79 4.46
N ALA A 90 16.20 -2.93 4.78
CA ALA A 90 16.92 -4.16 4.53
C ALA A 90 16.20 -5.36 5.18
N GLY A 91 16.20 -6.51 4.49
CA GLY A 91 15.60 -7.75 5.00
C GLY A 91 14.21 -8.08 4.45
N VAL A 92 13.59 -7.19 3.67
CA VAL A 92 12.35 -7.50 2.93
C VAL A 92 12.67 -8.19 1.61
N THR A 93 11.94 -9.26 1.29
CA THR A 93 11.90 -9.87 -0.05
C THR A 93 10.55 -9.59 -0.67
N ALA A 94 10.54 -9.06 -1.89
CA ALA A 94 9.33 -8.85 -2.71
C ALA A 94 9.39 -9.79 -3.92
N PHE A 95 8.25 -10.38 -4.28
CA PHE A 95 8.20 -11.43 -5.31
C PHE A 95 7.41 -11.00 -6.54
N ALA A 96 6.14 -10.64 -6.36
CA ALA A 96 5.24 -10.31 -7.48
C ALA A 96 4.15 -9.32 -7.05
N PHE A 97 3.89 -8.33 -7.90
CA PHE A 97 2.74 -7.45 -7.80
C PHE A 97 1.51 -8.11 -8.43
N THR A 98 0.34 -7.88 -7.84
CA THR A 98 -0.96 -8.20 -8.44
C THR A 98 -1.88 -6.98 -8.35
N PHE A 99 -2.85 -6.92 -9.25
CA PHE A 99 -3.76 -5.78 -9.38
C PHE A 99 -5.20 -6.24 -9.41
N THR A 100 -6.08 -5.46 -8.79
CA THR A 100 -7.53 -5.63 -8.87
C THR A 100 -8.14 -4.47 -9.63
N SER A 101 -9.10 -4.74 -10.51
CA SER A 101 -9.76 -3.72 -11.35
C SER A 101 -11.28 -3.67 -11.21
N CYS A 102 -11.88 -4.61 -10.47
CA CYS A 102 -13.31 -4.58 -10.20
C CYS A 102 -13.61 -3.42 -9.24
N VAL A 103 -14.45 -2.49 -9.69
CA VAL A 103 -15.11 -1.50 -8.83
C VAL A 103 -16.39 -2.13 -8.30
N ASP A 104 -16.65 -2.02 -6.99
CA ASP A 104 -17.96 -2.37 -6.43
C ASP A 104 -18.85 -1.13 -6.53
N PRO A 105 -19.90 -1.13 -7.38
CA PRO A 105 -20.77 0.04 -7.58
C PRO A 105 -21.43 0.52 -6.27
N SER A 106 -21.58 -0.37 -5.30
CA SER A 106 -22.20 -0.11 -3.99
C SER A 106 -21.32 0.78 -3.09
N ARG A 107 -19.98 0.74 -3.26
CA ARG A 107 -19.05 1.61 -2.52
C ARG A 107 -19.09 3.05 -3.04
N THR A 108 -19.25 3.25 -4.35
CA THR A 108 -19.33 4.59 -4.95
C THR A 108 -20.61 5.33 -4.56
N ALA A 109 -21.74 4.62 -4.44
CA ALA A 109 -23.05 5.21 -4.12
C ALA A 109 -23.12 5.87 -2.73
N THR A 110 -22.34 5.41 -1.76
CA THR A 110 -22.40 5.91 -0.37
C THR A 110 -21.76 7.31 -0.23
N ALA A 111 -20.83 7.68 -1.13
CA ALA A 111 -20.24 9.03 -1.15
C ALA A 111 -21.19 10.09 -1.75
N ALA A 112 -22.07 9.70 -2.68
CA ALA A 112 -22.97 10.63 -3.35
C ALA A 112 -24.17 11.07 -2.50
N THR A 113 -24.56 10.31 -1.47
CA THR A 113 -25.74 10.62 -0.66
C THR A 113 -25.46 11.60 0.49
N VAL A 114 -24.19 11.80 0.87
CA VAL A 114 -23.81 12.70 1.98
C VAL A 114 -23.89 14.19 1.58
N ASP A 115 -23.89 14.50 0.28
CA ASP A 115 -23.93 15.87 -0.26
C ASP A 115 -25.35 16.38 -0.57
N SER A 116 -26.38 15.79 0.03
CA SER A 116 -27.79 16.15 -0.20
C SER A 116 -28.60 16.38 1.08
N ARG A 117 -27.98 16.98 2.11
CA ARG A 117 -28.70 17.46 3.30
C ARG A 117 -28.36 18.89 3.66
#